data_AF-A0A955R821-F1
#
_entry.id   AF-A0A955R821-F1
#
_cell.length_a   1.000
_cell.length_b   1.000
_cell.length_c   1.000
_cell.angle_alpha   90.00
_cell.angle_beta   90.00
_cell.angle_gamma   90.00
#
_symmetry.space_group_name_H-M   'P 1'
#
loop_
_entity.id
_entity.type
_entity.pdbx_description
1 polymer ?
#
loop_
_entity_poly.entity_id
_entity_poly.type
_entity_poly.pdbx_seq_one_letter_code
_entity_poly.pdbx_strand_id
1 'polypeptide(L)'
;VEFGFVNGEEHQRATRICRTINAFFGWDFNSCEMLRAGGVLYPIDFANACPDSQVTSLHFHFPWLVKSMLRWTIFNAATGRKKPMSLWWDRFFAAHDPELDLDTQLERYDAIAREYFDCDRFEEFDAEHLGHLDEVALEFFGSDRFYDIVQEKVEALFPKHEIKAFTDHFFGMIQFWRKTEMERMARASKPTE
;
A
#
# COMPACT_ATOMS: atom_id res chain seq x y z
N VAL A 1 -15.19 -5.95 -6.80
CA VAL A 1 -14.03 -6.07 -5.89
C VAL A 1 -14.19 -7.35 -5.11
N GLU A 2 -13.18 -8.21 -5.13
CA GLU A 2 -13.16 -9.47 -4.39
C GLU A 2 -12.28 -9.32 -3.15
N PHE A 3 -12.68 -9.95 -2.05
CA PHE A 3 -11.98 -9.88 -0.78
C PHE A 3 -11.70 -11.31 -0.27
N GLY A 4 -10.64 -11.49 0.51
CA GLY A 4 -10.34 -12.78 1.15
C GLY A 4 -9.84 -13.87 0.21
N PHE A 5 -9.28 -13.50 -0.95
CA PHE A 5 -8.72 -14.45 -1.92
C PHE A 5 -7.33 -14.98 -1.53
N VAL A 6 -6.71 -14.41 -0.48
CA VAL A 6 -5.50 -14.93 0.20
C VAL A 6 -5.81 -15.14 1.69
N ASN A 7 -5.23 -16.19 2.27
CA ASN A 7 -5.30 -16.43 3.71
C ASN A 7 -4.28 -15.56 4.48
N GLY A 8 -4.31 -15.62 5.82
CA GLY A 8 -3.43 -14.80 6.67
C GLY A 8 -1.94 -15.09 6.47
N GLU A 9 -1.57 -16.35 6.27
CA GLU A 9 -0.19 -16.79 6.05
C GLU A 9 0.33 -16.31 4.69
N GLU A 10 -0.46 -16.48 3.63
CA GLU A 10 -0.15 -15.97 2.29
C GLU A 10 0.00 -14.44 2.30
N HIS A 11 -0.90 -13.73 2.99
CA HIS A 11 -0.82 -12.28 3.13
C HIS A 11 0.46 -11.85 3.86
N GLN A 12 0.82 -12.53 4.96
CA GLN A 12 2.05 -12.26 5.70
C GLN A 12 3.29 -12.53 4.84
N ARG A 13 3.31 -13.64 4.10
CA ARG A 13 4.38 -13.98 3.16
C ARG A 13 4.53 -12.92 2.07
N ALA A 14 3.43 -12.52 1.42
CA ALA A 14 3.43 -11.45 0.43
C ALA A 14 3.98 -10.13 1.00
N THR A 15 3.56 -9.77 2.22
CA THR A 15 4.03 -8.56 2.91
C THR A 15 5.54 -8.58 3.15
N ARG A 16 6.07 -9.70 3.67
CA ARG A 16 7.51 -9.90 3.92
C ARG A 16 8.33 -9.84 2.64
N ILE A 17 7.85 -10.50 1.57
CA ILE A 17 8.50 -10.46 0.26
C ILE A 17 8.54 -9.03 -0.26
N CYS A 18 7.40 -8.32 -0.27
CA CYS A 18 7.33 -6.94 -0.74
C CYS A 18 8.28 -6.03 0.05
N ARG A 19 8.27 -6.11 1.38
CA ARG A 19 9.14 -5.28 2.22
C ARG A 19 10.62 -5.59 2.00
N THR A 20 10.96 -6.87 1.93
CA THR A 20 12.33 -7.34 1.66
C THR A 20 12.84 -6.81 0.32
N ILE A 21 12.09 -7.00 -0.77
CA ILE A 21 12.48 -6.52 -2.10
C ILE A 21 12.73 -5.00 -2.08
N ASN A 22 11.81 -4.25 -1.49
CA ASN A 22 11.89 -2.79 -1.46
C ASN A 22 13.07 -2.30 -0.59
N ALA A 23 13.34 -2.91 0.55
CA ALA A 23 14.51 -2.59 1.36
C ALA A 23 15.82 -2.98 0.64
N PHE A 24 15.83 -4.13 -0.03
CA PHE A 24 17.01 -4.63 -0.75
C PHE A 24 17.39 -3.71 -1.92
N PHE A 25 16.42 -3.24 -2.71
CA PHE A 25 16.66 -2.34 -3.84
C PHE A 25 16.58 -0.85 -3.48
N GLY A 26 16.23 -0.51 -2.24
CA GLY A 26 16.16 0.86 -1.74
C GLY A 26 14.96 1.65 -2.28
N TRP A 27 13.85 1.00 -2.61
CA TRP A 27 12.63 1.65 -3.08
C TRP A 27 11.67 1.95 -1.93
N ASP A 28 11.27 3.21 -1.77
CA ASP A 28 10.18 3.58 -0.85
C ASP A 28 8.81 3.53 -1.53
N PHE A 29 8.79 3.48 -2.86
CA PHE A 29 7.59 3.45 -3.69
C PHE A 29 7.80 2.53 -4.89
N ASN A 30 7.00 1.47 -4.97
CA ASN A 30 7.13 0.38 -5.94
C ASN A 30 5.82 -0.43 -5.98
N SER A 31 5.57 -1.15 -7.08
CA SER A 31 4.60 -2.24 -7.11
C SER A 31 5.31 -3.59 -7.20
N CYS A 32 4.79 -4.59 -6.48
CA CYS A 32 5.23 -5.97 -6.59
C CYS A 32 4.05 -6.85 -6.98
N GLU A 33 4.21 -7.59 -8.08
CA GLU A 33 3.25 -8.52 -8.64
C GLU A 33 3.69 -9.96 -8.35
N MET A 34 2.72 -10.78 -7.95
CA MET A 34 2.95 -12.18 -7.61
C MET A 34 1.89 -13.06 -8.27
N LEU A 35 2.33 -14.14 -8.91
CA LEU A 35 1.42 -15.22 -9.31
C LEU A 35 1.15 -16.11 -8.11
N ARG A 36 -0.12 -16.45 -7.90
CA ARG A 36 -0.54 -17.41 -6.90
C ARG A 36 -0.90 -18.73 -7.56
N ALA A 37 -0.21 -19.81 -7.19
CA ALA A 37 -0.49 -21.15 -7.70
C ALA A 37 -0.33 -22.18 -6.57
N GLY A 38 -1.39 -22.94 -6.27
CA GLY A 38 -1.35 -24.00 -5.25
C GLY A 38 -0.95 -23.53 -3.85
N GLY A 39 -1.30 -22.28 -3.49
CA GLY A 39 -0.91 -21.67 -2.20
C GLY A 39 0.49 -21.06 -2.17
N VAL A 40 1.24 -21.17 -3.26
CA VAL A 40 2.59 -20.59 -3.40
C VAL A 40 2.50 -19.25 -4.13
N LEU A 41 3.28 -18.28 -3.67
CA LEU A 41 3.41 -16.95 -4.28
C LEU A 41 4.74 -16.85 -5.04
N TYR A 42 4.67 -16.52 -6.32
CA TYR A 42 5.83 -16.37 -7.21
C TYR A 42 5.94 -14.91 -7.65
N PRO A 43 6.93 -14.14 -7.18
CA PRO A 43 7.19 -12.80 -7.68
C PRO A 43 7.50 -12.82 -9.17
N ILE A 44 6.80 -12.00 -9.96
CA ILE A 44 6.96 -11.98 -11.43
C ILE A 44 7.36 -10.61 -11.97
N ASP A 45 6.89 -9.54 -11.36
CA ASP A 45 7.32 -8.18 -11.65
C ASP A 45 7.39 -7.39 -10.35
N PHE A 46 8.58 -6.98 -9.95
CA PHE A 46 8.81 -6.36 -8.66
C PHE A 46 9.81 -5.21 -8.73
N ALA A 47 10.20 -4.82 -9.94
CA ALA A 47 11.16 -3.75 -10.22
C ALA A 47 10.49 -2.56 -10.89
N ASN A 48 9.33 -2.15 -10.37
CA ASN A 48 8.50 -1.09 -10.93
C ASN A 48 8.47 0.14 -10.00
N ALA A 49 9.63 0.82 -9.86
CA ALA A 49 9.82 1.97 -8.96
C ALA A 49 9.15 3.27 -9.42
N CYS A 50 8.11 3.18 -10.25
CA CYS A 50 7.21 4.25 -10.64
C CYS A 50 5.85 3.64 -11.03
N PRO A 51 5.15 2.99 -10.09
CA PRO A 51 3.94 2.26 -10.40
C PRO A 51 2.80 3.20 -10.80
N ASP A 52 1.86 2.68 -11.59
CA ASP A 52 0.67 3.43 -11.99
C ASP A 52 -0.21 3.77 -10.77
N SER A 53 -0.07 5.00 -10.29
CA SER A 53 -0.74 5.53 -9.11
C SER A 53 -1.94 6.38 -9.47
N GLN A 54 -2.85 5.84 -10.29
CA GLN A 54 -3.99 6.58 -10.82
C GLN A 54 -5.33 5.97 -10.41
N VAL A 55 -6.35 6.81 -10.27
CA VAL A 55 -7.73 6.36 -10.00
C VAL A 55 -8.26 5.40 -11.08
N THR A 56 -7.79 5.59 -12.31
CA THR A 56 -8.12 4.77 -13.49
C THR A 56 -7.35 3.46 -13.59
N SER A 57 -6.37 3.24 -12.71
CA SER A 57 -5.58 2.00 -12.66
C SER A 57 -5.88 1.21 -11.39
N LEU A 58 -5.91 1.89 -10.23
CA LEU A 58 -6.12 1.26 -8.93
C LEU A 58 -7.59 1.21 -8.51
N HIS A 59 -8.45 2.00 -9.16
CA HIS A 59 -9.90 1.95 -8.96
C HIS A 59 -10.27 2.07 -7.47
N PHE A 60 -10.97 1.06 -6.94
CA PHE A 60 -11.33 0.91 -5.53
C PHE A 60 -10.15 1.04 -4.55
N HIS A 61 -8.94 0.64 -4.93
CA HIS A 61 -7.76 0.65 -4.06
C HIS A 61 -7.01 1.99 -4.07
N PHE A 62 -7.37 2.93 -4.95
CA PHE A 62 -6.70 4.22 -5.07
C PHE A 62 -6.64 5.02 -3.74
N PRO A 63 -7.73 5.11 -2.94
CA PRO A 63 -7.69 5.85 -1.67
C PRO A 63 -6.73 5.24 -0.66
N TRP A 64 -6.60 3.91 -0.64
CA TRP A 64 -5.64 3.23 0.23
C TRP A 64 -4.21 3.66 -0.10
N LEU A 65 -3.86 3.73 -1.39
CA LEU A 65 -2.54 4.20 -1.81
C LEU A 65 -2.29 5.64 -1.31
N VAL A 66 -3.22 6.55 -1.57
CA VAL A 66 -3.08 7.97 -1.17
C VAL A 66 -2.88 8.09 0.33
N LYS A 67 -3.68 7.38 1.14
CA LYS A 67 -3.53 7.36 2.60
C LYS A 67 -2.16 6.84 3.02
N SER A 68 -1.71 5.73 2.46
CA SER A 68 -0.39 5.15 2.77
C SER A 68 0.75 6.12 2.44
N MET A 69 0.66 6.80 1.29
CA MET A 69 1.64 7.82 0.90
C MET A 69 1.63 9.02 1.85
N LEU A 70 0.45 9.50 2.27
CA LEU A 70 0.34 10.58 3.25
C LEU A 70 0.98 10.18 4.59
N ARG A 71 0.64 9.00 5.12
CA ARG A 71 1.23 8.50 6.39
C ARG A 71 2.75 8.48 6.31
N TRP A 72 3.30 7.86 5.26
CA TRP A 72 4.74 7.74 5.09
C TRP A 72 5.45 9.08 4.88
N THR A 73 4.90 9.96 4.05
CA THR A 73 5.52 11.27 3.75
C THR A 73 5.48 12.20 4.97
N ILE A 74 4.37 12.23 5.71
CA ILE A 74 4.24 13.00 6.95
C ILE A 74 5.22 12.49 8.00
N PHE A 75 5.33 11.17 8.20
CA PHE A 75 6.31 10.58 9.09
C PHE A 75 7.74 11.01 8.74
N ASN A 76 8.17 10.85 7.49
CA ASN A 76 9.51 11.23 7.07
C ASN A 76 9.78 12.73 7.30
N ALA A 77 8.81 13.59 6.97
CA ALA A 77 8.94 15.04 7.12
C ALA A 77 8.98 15.47 8.60
N ALA A 78 8.08 14.94 9.43
CA ALA A 78 7.95 15.31 10.84
C ALA A 78 9.12 14.79 11.69
N THR A 79 9.64 13.60 11.37
CA THR A 79 10.73 12.98 12.13
C THR A 79 12.12 13.34 11.63
N GLY A 80 12.21 13.98 10.45
CA GLY A 80 13.47 14.22 9.76
C GLY A 80 14.21 12.93 9.40
N ARG A 81 13.48 11.82 9.17
CA ARG A 81 14.07 10.51 8.88
C ARG A 81 15.01 10.63 7.69
N LYS A 82 16.25 10.18 7.89
CA LYS A 82 17.26 10.13 6.83
C LYS A 82 17.27 8.75 6.20
N LYS A 83 16.95 8.70 4.91
CA LYS A 83 17.10 7.48 4.13
C LYS A 83 18.59 7.13 3.98
N PRO A 84 19.01 5.88 4.24
CA PRO A 84 20.36 5.43 3.92
C PRO A 84 20.66 5.59 2.43
N MET A 85 21.82 6.15 2.09
CA MET A 85 22.24 6.33 0.69
C MET A 85 22.86 5.05 0.09
N SER A 86 23.38 4.17 0.95
CA SER A 86 23.94 2.87 0.55
C SER A 86 22.90 1.76 0.74
N LEU A 87 22.83 0.85 -0.21
CA LEU A 87 22.06 -0.38 -0.09
C LEU A 87 22.66 -1.29 0.99
N TRP A 88 21.81 -2.01 1.72
CA TRP A 88 22.22 -2.88 2.83
C TRP A 88 22.48 -4.33 2.39
N TRP A 89 22.94 -4.54 1.15
CA TRP A 89 23.10 -5.88 0.57
C TRP A 89 23.94 -6.81 1.42
N ASP A 90 25.03 -6.31 2.02
CA ASP A 90 25.90 -7.11 2.90
C ASP A 90 25.13 -7.74 4.07
N ARG A 91 24.13 -7.04 4.62
CA ARG A 91 23.30 -7.57 5.71
C ARG A 91 22.38 -8.68 5.22
N PHE A 92 21.77 -8.50 4.05
CA PHE A 92 20.91 -9.53 3.45
C PHE A 92 21.73 -10.77 3.07
N PHE A 93 22.90 -10.60 2.45
CA PHE A 93 23.77 -11.73 2.13
C PHE A 93 24.27 -12.46 3.38
N ALA A 94 24.62 -11.73 4.45
CA ALA A 94 25.02 -12.34 5.72
C ALA A 94 23.87 -13.07 6.43
N ALA A 95 22.62 -12.67 6.21
CA ALA A 95 21.44 -13.32 6.79
C ALA A 95 20.96 -14.54 5.99
N HIS A 96 21.50 -14.76 4.79
CA HIS A 96 21.15 -15.91 3.96
C HIS A 96 21.71 -17.21 4.56
N ASP A 97 20.87 -18.23 4.63
CA ASP A 97 21.19 -19.56 5.13
C ASP A 97 20.44 -20.59 4.27
N PRO A 98 21.14 -21.36 3.42
CA PRO A 98 20.51 -22.27 2.46
C PRO A 98 19.83 -23.48 3.12
N GLU A 99 20.07 -23.72 4.41
CA GLU A 99 19.47 -24.83 5.16
C GLU A 99 18.08 -24.47 5.74
N LEU A 100 17.69 -23.19 5.70
CA LEU A 100 16.38 -22.74 6.20
C LEU A 100 15.26 -22.96 5.18
N ASP A 101 14.06 -23.20 5.70
CA ASP A 101 12.85 -23.05 4.91
C ASP A 101 12.61 -21.58 4.51
N LEU A 102 11.77 -21.39 3.49
CA LEU A 102 11.50 -20.07 2.91
C LEU A 102 10.93 -19.08 3.92
N ASP A 103 10.03 -19.50 4.81
CA ASP A 103 9.36 -18.59 5.74
C ASP A 103 10.33 -18.13 6.82
N THR A 104 11.12 -19.05 7.37
CA THR A 104 12.18 -18.73 8.33
C THR A 104 13.25 -17.83 7.70
N GLN A 105 13.64 -18.08 6.45
CA GLN A 105 14.57 -17.22 5.72
C GLN A 105 13.97 -15.81 5.48
N LEU A 106 12.68 -15.73 5.11
CA LEU A 106 11.98 -14.46 4.91
C LEU A 106 11.83 -13.66 6.20
N GLU A 107 11.66 -14.31 7.36
CA GLU A 107 11.64 -13.62 8.66
C GLU A 107 12.96 -12.91 8.95
N ARG A 108 14.10 -13.56 8.66
CA ARG A 108 15.42 -12.93 8.81
C ARG A 108 15.58 -11.72 7.90
N TYR A 109 15.14 -11.81 6.65
CA TYR A 109 15.19 -10.68 5.71
C TYR A 109 14.23 -9.56 6.10
N ASP A 110 13.01 -9.90 6.53
CA ASP A 110 12.01 -8.93 6.94
C ASP A 110 12.44 -8.15 8.18
N ALA A 111 13.18 -8.77 9.11
CA ALA A 111 13.76 -8.06 10.25
C ALA A 111 14.72 -6.93 9.81
N ILE A 112 15.59 -7.22 8.83
CA ILE A 112 16.49 -6.20 8.24
C ILE A 112 15.66 -5.11 7.53
N ALA A 113 14.61 -5.52 6.80
CA ALA A 113 13.75 -4.60 6.07
C ALA A 113 12.94 -3.68 7.00
N ARG A 114 12.45 -4.19 8.13
CA ARG A 114 11.77 -3.39 9.16
C ARG A 114 12.69 -2.33 9.77
N GLU A 115 13.94 -2.69 10.03
CA GLU A 115 14.95 -1.71 10.47
C GLU A 115 15.23 -0.66 9.39
N TYR A 116 15.39 -1.08 8.13
CA TYR A 116 15.62 -0.17 7.00
C TYR A 116 14.51 0.88 6.89
N PHE A 117 13.24 0.48 7.04
CA PHE A 117 12.08 1.37 6.97
C PHE A 117 11.70 2.04 8.28
N ASP A 118 12.41 1.80 9.39
CA ASP A 118 12.06 2.33 10.71
C ASP A 118 10.59 1.98 11.09
N CYS A 119 10.17 0.74 10.81
CA CYS A 119 8.77 0.32 10.88
C CYS A 119 8.15 0.52 12.26
N ASP A 120 8.87 0.19 13.33
CA ASP A 120 8.33 0.29 14.70
C ASP A 120 8.04 1.76 15.06
N ARG A 121 8.98 2.66 14.77
CA ARG A 121 8.79 4.10 14.99
C ARG A 121 7.71 4.68 14.08
N PHE A 122 7.59 4.20 12.85
CA PHE A 122 6.52 4.58 11.94
C PHE A 122 5.15 4.17 12.48
N GLU A 123 5.02 2.91 12.94
CA GLU A 123 3.78 2.36 13.50
C GLU A 123 3.36 3.12 14.78
N GLU A 124 4.31 3.45 15.66
CA GLU A 124 4.09 4.29 16.85
C GLU A 124 3.63 5.71 16.47
N PHE A 125 4.35 6.37 15.55
CA PHE A 125 4.02 7.71 15.07
C PHE A 125 2.63 7.77 14.44
N ASP A 126 2.29 6.78 13.61
CA ASP A 126 1.01 6.70 12.92
C ASP A 126 -0.15 6.58 13.90
N ALA A 127 0.00 5.72 14.91
CA ALA A 127 -0.97 5.52 15.97
C ALA A 127 -1.17 6.77 16.83
N GLU A 128 -0.07 7.47 17.16
CA GLU A 128 -0.12 8.67 18.02
C GLU A 128 -0.71 9.88 17.29
N HIS A 129 -0.30 10.13 16.04
CA HIS A 129 -0.55 11.41 15.38
C HIS A 129 -1.57 11.36 14.24
N LEU A 130 -1.79 10.20 13.61
CA LEU A 130 -2.53 10.09 12.36
C LEU A 130 -3.81 9.24 12.46
N GLY A 131 -4.33 9.02 13.66
CA GLY A 131 -5.58 8.28 13.88
C GLY A 131 -6.81 8.89 13.17
N HIS A 132 -6.86 10.21 13.03
CA HIS A 132 -7.96 10.93 12.39
C HIS A 132 -7.88 11.00 10.85
N LEU A 133 -6.78 10.52 10.25
CA LEU A 133 -6.57 10.62 8.80
C LEU A 133 -7.65 9.87 7.99
N ASP A 134 -8.22 8.81 8.55
CA ASP A 134 -9.28 8.04 7.89
C ASP A 134 -10.55 8.88 7.68
N GLU A 135 -10.93 9.70 8.66
CA GLU A 135 -12.08 10.61 8.57
C GLU A 135 -11.85 11.71 7.53
N VAL A 136 -10.65 12.33 7.56
CA VAL A 136 -10.26 13.36 6.58
C VAL A 136 -10.28 12.80 5.16
N ALA A 137 -9.77 11.57 4.97
CA ALA A 137 -9.80 10.91 3.67
C ALA A 137 -11.25 10.63 3.21
N LEU A 138 -12.10 10.13 4.10
CA LEU A 138 -13.52 9.88 3.80
C LEU A 138 -14.27 11.14 3.39
N GLU A 139 -13.98 12.28 4.02
CA GLU A 139 -14.53 13.58 3.64
C GLU A 139 -14.04 13.99 2.25
N PHE A 140 -12.72 14.02 2.05
CA PHE A 140 -12.10 14.45 0.79
C PHE A 140 -12.59 13.63 -0.41
N PHE A 141 -12.55 12.29 -0.31
CA PHE A 141 -12.97 11.39 -1.39
C PHE A 141 -14.48 11.41 -1.66
N GLY A 142 -15.27 12.04 -0.78
CA GLY A 142 -16.69 12.28 -0.98
C GLY A 142 -17.05 13.64 -1.58
N SER A 143 -16.07 14.52 -1.74
CA SER A 143 -16.29 15.91 -2.13
C SER A 143 -16.49 16.09 -3.64
N ASP A 144 -17.19 17.16 -4.01
CA ASP A 144 -17.28 17.63 -5.40
C ASP A 144 -15.89 17.91 -5.98
N ARG A 145 -14.97 18.42 -5.15
CA ARG A 145 -13.58 18.65 -5.58
C ARG A 145 -12.89 17.37 -6.03
N PHE A 146 -13.11 16.25 -5.34
CA PHE A 146 -12.54 14.97 -5.77
C PHE A 146 -13.23 14.43 -7.01
N TYR A 147 -14.54 14.64 -7.16
CA TYR A 147 -15.25 14.34 -8.40
C TYR A 147 -14.63 15.08 -9.60
N ASP A 148 -14.37 16.39 -9.46
CA ASP A 148 -13.72 17.19 -10.51
C ASP A 148 -12.34 16.64 -10.88
N ILE A 149 -11.53 16.24 -9.89
CA ILE A 149 -10.22 15.61 -10.13
C ILE A 149 -10.35 14.31 -10.93
N VAL A 150 -11.36 13.49 -10.65
CA VAL A 150 -11.64 12.27 -11.42
C VAL A 150 -12.04 12.64 -12.85
N GLN A 151 -12.89 13.64 -13.03
CA GLN A 151 -13.30 14.09 -14.36
C GLN A 151 -12.12 14.60 -15.17
N GLU A 152 -11.30 15.50 -14.61
CA GLU A 152 -10.07 16.03 -15.26
C GLU A 152 -9.15 14.88 -15.71
N LYS A 153 -9.02 13.84 -14.87
CA LYS A 153 -8.21 12.66 -15.19
C LYS A 153 -8.79 11.84 -16.34
N VAL A 154 -10.11 11.66 -16.36
CA VAL A 154 -10.81 10.93 -17.43
C VAL A 154 -10.75 11.71 -18.75
N GLU A 155 -10.93 13.03 -18.72
CA GLU A 155 -10.83 13.90 -19.89
C GLU A 155 -9.47 13.82 -20.59
N ALA A 156 -8.40 13.60 -19.81
CA ALA A 156 -7.05 13.44 -20.33
C ALA A 156 -6.80 12.09 -21.04
N LEU A 157 -7.64 11.07 -20.80
CA LEU A 157 -7.39 9.68 -21.22
C LEU A 157 -8.46 9.12 -22.17
N PHE A 158 -9.71 9.58 -22.05
CA PHE A 158 -10.87 8.99 -22.72
C PHE A 158 -11.46 9.93 -23.79
N PRO A 159 -12.07 9.38 -24.85
CA PRO A 159 -12.75 10.17 -25.87
C PRO A 159 -13.97 10.91 -25.29
N LYS A 160 -14.30 12.07 -25.88
CA LYS A 160 -15.28 13.01 -25.32
C LYS A 160 -16.65 12.41 -24.96
N HIS A 161 -17.12 11.45 -25.74
CA HIS A 161 -18.43 10.83 -25.55
C HIS A 161 -18.47 9.81 -24.39
N GLU A 162 -17.31 9.40 -23.87
CA GLU A 162 -17.20 8.43 -22.77
C GLU A 162 -16.88 9.09 -21.42
N ILE A 163 -16.51 10.39 -21.41
CA ILE A 163 -16.04 11.10 -20.21
C ILE A 163 -17.01 10.92 -19.03
N LYS A 164 -18.31 11.19 -19.24
CA LYS A 164 -19.30 11.12 -18.16
C LYS A 164 -19.41 9.69 -17.60
N ALA A 165 -19.48 8.70 -18.48
CA ALA A 165 -19.63 7.30 -18.09
C ALA A 165 -18.43 6.82 -17.26
N PHE A 166 -17.20 7.12 -17.69
CA PHE A 166 -16.01 6.72 -16.96
C PHE A 166 -15.77 7.54 -15.69
N THR A 167 -16.12 8.83 -15.69
CA THR A 167 -16.07 9.67 -14.47
C THR A 167 -16.98 9.08 -13.39
N ASP A 168 -18.24 8.78 -13.74
CA ASP A 168 -19.19 8.15 -12.83
C ASP A 168 -18.72 6.77 -12.36
N HIS A 169 -18.13 5.98 -13.26
CA HIS A 169 -17.62 4.66 -12.95
C HIS A 169 -16.49 4.71 -11.92
N PHE A 170 -15.44 5.50 -12.19
CA PHE A 170 -14.28 5.61 -11.29
C PHE A 170 -14.68 6.25 -9.96
N PHE A 171 -15.42 7.36 -9.99
CA PHE A 171 -15.91 7.99 -8.76
C PHE A 171 -16.82 7.04 -7.96
N GLY A 172 -17.71 6.29 -8.63
CA GLY A 172 -18.56 5.29 -8.01
C GLY A 172 -17.78 4.18 -7.29
N MET A 173 -16.65 3.73 -7.84
CA MET A 173 -15.77 2.76 -7.15
C MET A 173 -15.12 3.34 -5.89
N ILE A 174 -14.80 4.65 -5.90
CA ILE A 174 -14.32 5.36 -4.70
C ILE A 174 -15.45 5.51 -3.69
N GLN A 175 -16.69 5.80 -4.11
CA GLN A 175 -17.84 5.82 -3.20
C GLN A 175 -18.11 4.44 -2.57
N PHE A 176 -17.91 3.36 -3.35
CA PHE A 176 -17.97 2.01 -2.80
C PHE A 176 -16.85 1.76 -1.78
N TRP A 177 -15.62 2.20 -2.04
CA TRP A 177 -14.54 2.18 -1.05
C TRP A 177 -14.92 2.94 0.22
N ARG A 178 -15.45 4.17 0.12
CA ARG A 178 -15.88 4.97 1.28
C ARG A 178 -16.87 4.21 2.15
N LYS A 179 -17.86 3.55 1.54
CA LYS A 179 -18.81 2.69 2.27
C LYS A 179 -18.09 1.59 3.05
N THR A 180 -17.20 0.84 2.39
CA THR A 180 -16.47 -0.26 3.04
C THR A 180 -15.55 0.23 4.17
N GLU A 181 -14.99 1.42 4.02
CA GLU A 181 -14.10 2.03 5.00
C GLU A 181 -14.87 2.53 6.22
N MET A 182 -16.03 3.17 6.03
CA MET A 182 -16.94 3.51 7.14
C MET A 182 -17.37 2.27 7.93
N GLU A 183 -17.68 1.17 7.24
CA GLU A 183 -18.01 -0.10 7.90
C GLU A 183 -16.82 -0.67 8.70
N ARG A 184 -15.59 -0.58 8.18
CA ARG A 184 -14.37 -0.98 8.89
C ARG A 184 -14.18 -0.16 10.16
N MET A 185 -14.29 1.16 10.07
CA MET A 185 -14.13 2.08 11.22
C MET A 185 -15.21 1.84 12.27
N ALA A 186 -16.47 1.61 11.86
CA ALA A 186 -17.56 1.28 12.75
C ALA A 186 -17.33 -0.06 13.48
N ARG A 187 -16.75 -1.06 12.81
CA ARG A 187 -16.35 -2.33 13.45
C ARG A 187 -15.21 -2.14 14.45
N ALA A 188 -14.20 -1.34 14.12
CA ALA A 188 -13.06 -1.07 15.00
C ALA A 188 -13.44 -0.27 16.26
N SER A 189 -14.52 0.52 16.20
CA SER A 189 -15.00 1.35 17.31
C SER A 189 -15.88 0.59 18.31
N LYS A 190 -16.29 -0.64 18.00
CA LYS A 190 -17.08 -1.46 18.94
C LYS A 190 -16.16 -2.05 20.02
N PRO A 191 -16.53 -2.01 21.30
CA PRO A 191 -15.80 -2.74 22.33
C PRO A 191 -15.77 -4.22 21.97
N THR A 192 -14.61 -4.85 22.11
CA THR A 192 -14.50 -6.31 22.06
C THR A 192 -15.29 -6.87 23.26
N GLU A 193 -16.44 -7.50 23.01
CA GLU A 193 -17.17 -8.28 24.02
C GLU A 193 -16.39 -9.52 24.46
#